data_AF-A0A0C6FEY8-F1
#
_entry.id   AF-A0A0C6FEY8-F1
#
_cell.length_a   1.000
_cell.length_b   1.000
_cell.length_c   1.000
_cell.angle_alpha   90.00
_cell.angle_beta   90.00
_cell.angle_gamma   90.00
#
_symmetry.space_group_name_H-M   'P 1'
#
loop_
_entity.id
_entity.type
_entity.pdbx_description
1 polymer ?
#
loop_
_entity_poly.entity_id
_entity_poly.type
_entity_poly.pdbx_seq_one_letter_code
_entity_poly.pdbx_strand_id
1 'polypeptide(L)'
;MCRIFAEQTPERYAYETRSLRIGGHCTSLRLETAFWTILEEIARQEGLSVAKFATKLHDEVLERHGEVRNFASLLRCSCLIYLSQGRPAAAPVLIAAE
;
A
#
# COMPACT_ATOMS: atom_id res chain seq x y z
N MET A 1 12.20 -9.12 26.13
CA MET A 1 11.51 -9.42 24.85
C MET A 1 10.20 -8.64 24.83
N CYS A 2 10.01 -7.74 23.87
CA CYS A 2 9.11 -6.59 24.02
C CYS A 2 7.63 -6.95 23.88
N ARG A 3 6.83 -6.66 24.92
CA ARG A 3 5.37 -6.56 24.87
C ARG A 3 4.88 -5.82 23.62
N ILE A 4 5.58 -4.75 23.24
CA ILE A 4 5.31 -3.92 22.06
C ILE A 4 5.18 -4.74 20.75
N PHE A 5 5.97 -5.79 20.54
CA PHE A 5 5.88 -6.61 19.32
C PHE A 5 5.04 -7.87 19.49
N ALA A 6 4.94 -8.40 20.72
CA ALA A 6 4.17 -9.60 21.03
C ALA A 6 2.67 -9.34 21.18
N GLU A 7 2.26 -8.10 21.47
CA GLU A 7 0.87 -7.67 21.62
C GLU A 7 0.26 -7.16 20.31
N GLN A 8 0.85 -7.51 19.16
CA GLN A 8 0.25 -7.18 17.88
C GLN A 8 -1.07 -7.94 17.68
N THR A 9 -2.10 -7.20 17.29
CA THR A 9 -3.40 -7.71 16.88
C THR A 9 -3.21 -8.68 15.70
N PRO A 10 -3.59 -9.98 15.82
CA PRO A 10 -3.36 -11.00 14.78
C PRO A 10 -3.86 -10.62 13.39
N GLU A 11 -4.93 -9.84 13.34
CA GLU A 11 -5.57 -9.34 12.13
C GLU A 11 -4.61 -8.45 11.31
N ARG A 12 -3.63 -7.79 11.94
CA ARG A 12 -2.66 -6.93 11.24
C ARG A 12 -1.71 -7.71 10.33
N TYR A 13 -1.24 -8.87 10.77
CA TYR A 13 -0.31 -9.71 9.99
C TYR A 13 -1.01 -10.88 9.30
N ALA A 14 -2.34 -11.00 9.44
CA ALA A 14 -3.13 -11.92 8.66
C ALA A 14 -3.00 -11.58 7.17
N TYR A 15 -2.89 -12.61 6.32
CA TYR A 15 -2.83 -12.42 4.88
C TYR A 15 -4.24 -12.17 4.31
N GLU A 16 -4.32 -11.17 3.46
CA GLU A 16 -5.47 -10.88 2.63
C GLU A 16 -5.06 -10.91 1.14
N THR A 17 -5.86 -11.61 0.33
CA THR A 17 -5.66 -11.69 -1.12
C THR A 17 -6.65 -10.76 -1.81
N ARG A 18 -6.16 -9.81 -2.60
CA ARG A 18 -6.99 -8.91 -3.41
C ARG A 18 -6.60 -9.00 -4.88
N SER A 19 -7.60 -9.00 -5.75
CA SER A 19 -7.42 -8.93 -7.20
C SER A 19 -7.41 -7.48 -7.65
N LEU A 20 -6.30 -7.04 -8.22
CA LEU A 20 -6.14 -5.70 -8.79
C LEU A 20 -5.96 -5.79 -10.30
N ARG A 21 -6.48 -4.81 -11.04
CA ARG A 21 -6.21 -4.70 -12.47
C ARG A 21 -4.97 -3.83 -12.68
N ILE A 22 -3.88 -4.41 -13.18
CA ILE A 22 -2.59 -3.77 -13.43
C ILE A 22 -2.19 -4.04 -14.88
N GLY A 23 -1.87 -2.99 -15.65
CA GLY A 23 -1.51 -3.14 -17.07
C GLY A 23 -2.58 -3.86 -17.91
N GLY A 24 -3.86 -3.73 -17.55
CA GLY A 24 -4.97 -4.43 -18.20
C GLY A 24 -5.17 -5.89 -17.77
N HIS A 25 -4.26 -6.46 -16.99
CA HIS A 25 -4.34 -7.83 -16.48
C HIS A 25 -4.92 -7.87 -15.07
N CYS A 26 -5.67 -8.91 -14.74
CA CYS A 26 -6.11 -9.15 -13.37
C CYS A 26 -4.99 -9.89 -12.61
N THR A 27 -4.38 -9.21 -11.64
CA THR A 27 -3.29 -9.72 -10.83
C THR A 27 -3.80 -9.96 -9.40
N SER A 28 -3.71 -11.20 -8.94
CA SER A 28 -4.03 -11.56 -7.56
C SER A 28 -2.80 -11.32 -6.67
N LEU A 29 -2.94 -10.44 -5.68
CA LEU A 29 -1.87 -10.09 -4.74
C LEU A 29 -2.25 -10.51 -3.33
N ARG A 30 -1.32 -11.17 -2.63
CA ARG A 30 -1.47 -11.60 -1.24
C ARG A 30 -0.49 -10.82 -0.35
N LEU A 31 -1.05 -9.95 0.48
CA LEU A 31 -0.31 -9.09 1.42
C LEU A 31 -0.97 -9.16 2.80
N GLU A 32 -0.23 -8.77 3.82
CA GLU A 32 -0.73 -8.63 5.18
C GLU A 32 -1.70 -7.44 5.26
N THR A 33 -2.75 -7.54 6.08
CA THR A 33 -3.77 -6.49 6.26
C THR A 33 -3.14 -5.12 6.54
N ALA A 34 -2.07 -5.09 7.35
CA ALA A 34 -1.34 -3.86 7.66
C ALA A 34 -0.77 -3.17 6.40
N PHE A 35 -0.25 -3.93 5.42
CA PHE A 35 0.23 -3.35 4.17
C PHE A 35 -0.92 -2.85 3.30
N TRP A 36 -2.06 -3.56 3.26
CA TRP A 36 -3.23 -3.06 2.56
C TRP A 36 -3.73 -1.73 3.11
N THR A 37 -3.80 -1.58 4.43
CA THR A 37 -4.18 -0.31 5.07
C THR A 37 -3.22 0.83 4.73
N ILE A 38 -1.92 0.57 4.68
CA ILE A 38 -0.93 1.59 4.30
C ILE A 38 -1.07 1.94 2.81
N LEU A 39 -1.26 0.96 1.92
CA LEU A 39 -1.49 1.19 0.50
C LEU A 39 -2.76 2.02 0.25
N GLU A 40 -3.84 1.77 0.99
CA GLU A 40 -5.08 2.57 0.95
C GLU A 40 -4.82 4.02 1.36
N GLU A 41 -4.02 4.23 2.40
CA GLU A 41 -3.64 5.57 2.82
C GLU A 41 -2.82 6.31 1.77
N ILE A 42 -1.77 5.67 1.24
CA ILE A 42 -0.91 6.26 0.20
C ILE A 42 -1.77 6.64 -1.02
N ALA A 43 -2.60 5.70 -1.48
CA ALA A 43 -3.49 5.94 -2.61
C ALA A 43 -4.44 7.11 -2.33
N ARG A 44 -5.03 7.18 -1.13
CA ARG A 44 -5.90 8.29 -0.72
C ARG A 44 -5.17 9.64 -0.70
N GLN A 45 -3.91 9.69 -0.26
CA GLN A 45 -3.11 10.92 -0.27
C GLN A 45 -2.80 11.40 -1.69
N GLU A 46 -2.62 10.49 -2.65
CA GLU A 46 -2.49 10.84 -4.07
C GLU A 46 -3.83 11.07 -4.79
N GLY A 47 -4.97 10.91 -4.11
CA GLY A 47 -6.29 10.99 -4.75
C GLY A 47 -6.58 9.83 -5.72
N LEU A 48 -5.93 8.68 -5.51
CA LEU A 48 -6.02 7.49 -6.33
C LEU A 48 -6.73 6.34 -5.58
N SER A 49 -7.20 5.34 -6.34
CA SER A 49 -7.53 4.04 -5.75
C SER A 49 -6.27 3.19 -5.61
N VAL A 50 -6.27 2.19 -4.73
CA VAL A 50 -5.13 1.27 -4.57
C VAL A 50 -4.75 0.59 -5.88
N ALA A 51 -5.73 0.21 -6.70
CA ALA A 51 -5.48 -0.36 -8.02
C ALA A 51 -4.75 0.62 -8.96
N LYS A 52 -5.15 1.90 -8.98
CA LYS A 52 -4.50 2.93 -9.79
C LYS A 52 -3.09 3.23 -9.29
N PHE A 53 -2.91 3.36 -7.98
CA PHE A 53 -1.59 3.54 -7.37
C PHE A 53 -0.65 2.37 -7.71
N ALA A 54 -1.11 1.13 -7.50
CA ALA A 54 -0.32 -0.05 -7.83
C ALA A 54 0.03 -0.13 -9.33
N THR A 55 -0.91 0.23 -10.20
CA THR A 55 -0.65 0.28 -11.66
C THR A 55 0.40 1.33 -12.01
N LYS A 56 0.25 2.55 -11.50
CA LYS A 56 1.22 3.63 -11.71
C LYS A 56 2.62 3.24 -11.24
N LEU A 57 2.74 2.67 -10.03
CA LEU A 57 4.02 2.20 -9.49
C LEU A 57 4.62 1.07 -10.35
N HIS A 58 3.79 0.13 -10.79
CA HIS A 58 4.22 -0.95 -11.69
C HIS A 58 4.80 -0.39 -12.99
N ASP A 59 4.07 0.53 -13.63
CA ASP A 59 4.46 1.11 -14.91
C ASP A 59 5.73 1.95 -14.78
N GLU A 60 5.87 2.76 -13.72
CA GLU A 60 7.09 3.54 -13.46
C GLU A 60 8.33 2.65 -13.27
N VAL A 61 8.20 1.51 -12.58
CA VAL A 61 9.30 0.55 -12.40
C VAL A 61 9.62 -0.15 -13.72
N LEU A 62 8.61 -0.52 -14.50
CA LEU A 62 8.77 -1.12 -15.82
C LEU A 62 9.50 -0.17 -16.78
N GLU A 63 9.12 1.11 -16.79
CA GLU A 63 9.77 2.14 -17.61
C GLU A 63 11.24 2.37 -17.21
N ARG A 64 11.54 2.39 -15.91
CA ARG A 64 12.89 2.69 -15.39
C ARG A 64 13.86 1.50 -15.47
N HIS A 65 13.37 0.29 -15.25
CA HIS A 65 14.20 -0.91 -15.10
C HIS A 65 13.98 -1.95 -16.20
N GLY A 66 13.00 -1.76 -17.08
CA GLY A 66 12.65 -2.67 -18.17
C GLY A 66 11.85 -3.91 -17.74
N GLU A 67 11.74 -4.16 -16.43
CA GLU A 67 10.96 -5.27 -15.88
C GLU A 67 10.50 -4.98 -14.45
N VAL A 68 9.43 -5.66 -14.04
CA VAL A 68 8.93 -5.62 -12.67
C VAL A 68 9.06 -7.01 -12.06
N ARG A 69 9.97 -7.16 -11.09
CA ARG A 69 10.15 -8.40 -10.32
C ARG A 69 9.63 -8.24 -8.89
N ASN A 70 9.11 -9.32 -8.32
CA ASN A 70 8.70 -9.37 -6.92
C ASN A 70 7.74 -8.23 -6.52
N PHE A 71 6.70 -7.99 -7.33
CA PHE A 71 5.81 -6.85 -7.16
C PHE A 71 5.14 -6.77 -5.77
N ALA A 72 4.80 -7.91 -5.16
CA ALA A 72 4.30 -7.95 -3.79
C ALA A 72 5.33 -7.42 -2.77
N SER A 73 6.62 -7.76 -2.94
CA SER A 73 7.69 -7.23 -2.09
C SER A 73 7.94 -5.76 -2.36
N LEU A 74 7.85 -5.31 -3.61
CA LEU A 74 7.93 -3.90 -3.97
C LEU A 74 6.86 -3.07 -3.23
N LEU A 75 5.61 -3.54 -3.21
CA LEU A 75 4.53 -2.88 -2.47
C LEU A 75 4.81 -2.80 -0.96
N ARG A 76 5.31 -3.89 -0.35
CA ARG A 76 5.72 -3.89 1.07
C ARG A 76 6.83 -2.88 1.34
N CYS A 77 7.89 -2.90 0.52
CA CYS A 77 8.99 -1.94 0.65
C CYS A 77 8.53 -0.50 0.46
N SER A 78 7.60 -0.25 -0.45
CA SER A 78 6.99 1.07 -0.66
C SER A 78 6.27 1.57 0.58
N CYS A 79 5.53 0.70 1.27
CA CYS A 79 4.89 1.02 2.55
C CYS A 79 5.92 1.37 3.63
N LEU A 80 7.04 0.65 3.70
CA LEU A 80 8.10 0.93 4.67
C LEU A 80 8.79 2.27 4.39
N ILE A 81 9.04 2.60 3.12
CA ILE A 81 9.59 3.90 2.70
C ILE A 81 8.62 5.02 3.05
N TYR A 82 7.33 4.85 2.77
CA TYR A 82 6.30 5.83 3.12
C TYR A 82 6.28 6.14 4.62
N LEU A 83 6.34 5.11 5.47
CA LEU A 83 6.34 5.30 6.92
C LEU A 83 7.65 5.91 7.44
N SER A 84 8.80 5.60 6.82
CA SER A 84 10.10 6.13 7.26
C SER A 84 10.31 7.60 6.90
N GLN A 85 9.66 8.08 5.84
CA GLN A 85 9.67 9.49 5.44
C GLN A 85 8.77 10.38 6.32
N GLY A 86 8.03 9.78 7.25
CA GLY A 86 7.07 10.45 8.11
C GLY A 86 5.71 10.55 7.41
N ARG A 87 4.66 10.09 8.10
CA ARG A 87 3.28 10.24 7.64
C ARG A 87 3.01 11.74 7.47
N PRO A 88 2.66 12.24 6.26
CA PRO A 88 2.26 13.64 6.11
C PRO A 88 1.14 13.91 7.10
N ALA A 89 1.26 14.99 7.88
CA ALA A 89 0.21 15.36 8.84
C ALA A 89 -1.13 15.37 8.10
N ALA A 90 -2.09 14.58 8.58
CA ALA A 90 -3.40 14.51 7.95
C ALA A 90 -3.96 15.93 7.84
N ALA A 91 -4.17 16.40 6.60
CA ALA A 91 -4.85 17.67 6.39
C ALA A 91 -6.20 17.62 7.12
N PRO A 92 -6.56 18.64 7.91
CA PRO A 92 -7.79 18.61 8.68
C PRO A 92 -8.95 18.38 7.72
N VAL A 93 -9.74 17.33 8.01
CA VAL A 93 -11.02 17.12 7.37
C VAL A 93 -11.87 18.34 7.70
N LEU A 94 -12.11 19.20 6.72
CA LEU A 94 -13.15 20.21 6.80
C LEU A 94 -14.48 19.45 6.92
N ILE A 95 -14.97 19.31 8.14
CA ILE A 95 -16.35 18.89 8.38
C ILE A 95 -17.21 20.05 7.90
N ALA A 96 -17.76 19.93 6.69
CA ALA A 96 -18.87 20.76 6.26
C ALA A 96 -20.06 20.43 7.16
N ALA A 97 -20.45 21.40 7.97
CA ALA A 97 -21.65 21.34 8.79
C ALA A 97 -22.88 21.53 7.89
N GLU A 98 -23.84 20.61 7.99
CA GLU A 98 -25.27 20.83 7.73
C GLU A 98 -26.09 19.95 8.69
#